data_AF-A0A841DX70-F1
#
_entry.id   AF-A0A841DX70-F1
#
_cell.length_a   1.000
_cell.length_b   1.000
_cell.length_c   1.000
_cell.angle_alpha   90.00
_cell.angle_beta   90.00
_cell.angle_gamma   90.00
#
_symmetry.space_group_name_H-M   'P 1'
#
loop_
_entity.id
_entity.type
_entity.pdbx_description
1 polymer ?
#
loop_
_entity_poly.entity_id
_entity_poly.type
_entity_poly.pdbx_seq_one_letter_code
_entity_poly.pdbx_strand_id
1 'polypeptide(L)'
;MDGKAADRDEVRRRVVELVGRAEAVVEGLEVGAEDGRWALTAFSRYRLCELLGIVPYVRYEGDVDGDPVALLEEAAGLVDRIEVSIEDLSWRLALGDAVRTAAADVRRVRDAGDV
;
A
#
# COMPACT_ATOMS: atom_id res chain seq x y z
N MET A 1 19.98 22.36 -5.29
CA MET A 1 19.61 20.95 -5.59
C MET A 1 18.88 20.28 -4.43
N ASP A 2 18.70 20.94 -3.28
CA ASP A 2 18.08 20.33 -2.07
C ASP A 2 16.56 20.17 -2.10
N GLY A 3 15.84 20.98 -2.89
CA GLY A 3 14.37 20.93 -2.92
C GLY A 3 13.78 19.67 -3.54
N LYS A 4 14.48 19.04 -4.50
CA LYS A 4 13.99 17.84 -5.19
C LYS A 4 14.16 16.56 -4.37
N ALA A 5 15.23 16.47 -3.58
CA ALA A 5 15.44 15.33 -2.69
C ALA A 5 14.42 15.35 -1.54
N ALA A 6 14.15 16.53 -0.98
CA ALA A 6 13.14 16.70 0.06
C ALA A 6 11.72 16.33 -0.43
N ASP A 7 11.34 16.72 -1.65
CA ASP A 7 10.06 16.37 -2.26
C ASP A 7 9.93 14.85 -2.50
N ARG A 8 10.99 14.20 -3.00
CA ARG A 8 11.03 12.73 -3.15
C ARG A 8 10.83 12.01 -1.82
N ASP A 9 11.55 12.44 -0.79
CA ASP A 9 11.47 11.81 0.54
C ASP A 9 10.12 12.05 1.20
N GLU A 10 9.49 13.20 0.95
CA GLU A 10 8.13 13.50 1.38
C GLU A 10 7.10 12.61 0.67
N VAL A 11 7.16 12.50 -0.66
CA VAL A 11 6.26 11.61 -1.42
C VAL A 11 6.43 10.17 -0.99
N ARG A 12 7.68 9.70 -0.80
CA ARG A 12 7.95 8.34 -0.30
C ARG A 12 7.35 8.12 1.09
N ARG A 13 7.52 9.08 2.00
CA ARG A 13 6.95 9.02 3.35
C ARG A 13 5.43 8.93 3.31
N ARG A 14 4.80 9.70 2.42
CA ARG A 14 3.34 9.68 2.23
C ARG A 14 2.85 8.35 1.66
N VAL A 15 3.56 7.77 0.70
CA VAL A 15 3.25 6.42 0.18
C VAL A 15 3.33 5.39 1.31
N VAL A 16 4.38 5.44 2.13
CA VAL A 16 4.53 4.53 3.29
C VAL A 16 3.39 4.70 4.29
N GLU A 17 3.00 5.94 4.59
CA GLU A 17 1.89 6.24 5.49
C GLU A 17 0.56 5.65 4.97
N LEU A 18 0.24 5.88 3.69
CA LEU A 18 -0.98 5.38 3.06
C LEU A 18 -1.03 3.86 3.03
N VAL A 19 0.09 3.21 2.65
CA VAL A 19 0.19 1.76 2.64
C VAL A 19 0.08 1.21 4.06
N GLY A 20 0.80 1.77 5.03
CA GLY A 20 0.71 1.34 6.43
C GLY A 20 -0.70 1.48 7.02
N ARG A 21 -1.43 2.55 6.66
CA ARG A 21 -2.82 2.74 7.04
C ARG A 21 -3.74 1.70 6.39
N ALA A 22 -3.57 1.44 5.09
CA ALA A 22 -4.33 0.42 4.38
C ALA A 22 -4.10 -0.98 4.97
N GLU A 23 -2.86 -1.31 5.33
CA GLU A 23 -2.51 -2.56 6.01
C GLU A 23 -3.24 -2.70 7.35
N ALA A 24 -3.25 -1.66 8.17
CA ALA A 24 -3.93 -1.67 9.47
C ALA A 24 -5.46 -1.82 9.34
N VAL A 25 -6.05 -1.20 8.32
CA VAL A 25 -7.48 -1.36 8.03
C VAL A 25 -7.79 -2.79 7.60
N VAL A 26 -7.01 -3.36 6.68
CA VAL A 26 -7.20 -4.76 6.24
C VAL A 26 -6.99 -5.74 7.40
N GLU A 27 -6.01 -5.52 8.27
CA GLU A 27 -5.81 -6.32 9.48
C GLU A 27 -7.04 -6.28 10.41
N GLY A 28 -7.62 -5.09 10.61
CA GLY A 28 -8.87 -4.95 11.38
C GLY A 28 -10.04 -5.71 10.73
N LEU A 29 -10.16 -5.66 9.41
CA LEU A 29 -11.17 -6.40 8.65
C LEU A 29 -10.95 -7.92 8.69
N GLU A 30 -9.69 -8.36 8.70
CA GLU A 30 -9.30 -9.77 8.79
C GLU A 30 -9.63 -10.36 10.17
N VAL A 31 -9.36 -9.63 11.26
CA VAL A 31 -9.73 -10.04 12.62
C VAL A 31 -11.26 -10.17 12.78
N GLY A 32 -12.03 -9.34 12.07
CA GLY A 32 -13.49 -9.38 12.11
C GLY A 32 -14.14 -10.41 11.18
N ALA A 33 -13.38 -11.08 10.31
CA ALA A 33 -13.92 -12.00 9.30
C ALA A 33 -13.66 -13.47 9.68
N GLU A 34 -14.70 -14.29 9.68
CA GLU A 34 -14.60 -15.72 10.05
C GLU A 34 -14.20 -16.63 8.88
N ASP A 35 -14.26 -16.14 7.64
CA ASP A 35 -14.09 -16.91 6.41
C ASP A 35 -12.65 -16.91 5.85
N GLY A 36 -11.74 -16.16 6.48
CA GLY A 36 -10.35 -16.03 6.07
C GLY A 36 -10.14 -15.38 4.71
N ARG A 37 -11.16 -14.72 4.12
CA ARG A 37 -11.09 -14.15 2.76
C ARG A 37 -9.95 -13.14 2.60
N TRP A 38 -9.64 -12.40 3.67
CA TRP A 38 -8.59 -11.38 3.66
C TRP A 38 -7.18 -11.96 3.55
N ALA A 39 -6.97 -13.22 3.96
CA ALA A 39 -5.70 -13.92 3.78
C ALA A 39 -5.32 -14.07 2.29
N LEU A 40 -6.30 -14.04 1.37
CA LEU A 40 -6.06 -14.07 -0.07
C LEU A 40 -5.32 -12.82 -0.59
N THR A 41 -5.33 -11.73 0.18
CA THR A 41 -4.61 -10.48 -0.15
C THR A 41 -3.19 -10.45 0.43
N ALA A 42 -2.84 -11.37 1.33
CA ALA A 42 -1.60 -11.29 2.12
C ALA A 42 -0.33 -11.26 1.25
N PHE A 43 -0.32 -12.00 0.12
CA PHE A 43 0.86 -12.08 -0.74
C PHE A 43 1.15 -10.74 -1.45
N SER A 44 0.14 -10.12 -2.07
CA SER A 44 0.32 -8.85 -2.78
C SER A 44 0.62 -7.70 -1.81
N ARG A 45 0.02 -7.72 -0.62
CA ARG A 45 0.33 -6.81 0.49
C ARG A 45 1.76 -6.99 1.01
N TYR A 46 2.21 -8.22 1.24
CA TYR A 46 3.59 -8.50 1.67
C TYR A 46 4.62 -7.98 0.67
N ARG A 47 4.44 -8.28 -0.62
CA ARG A 47 5.33 -7.80 -1.68
C ARG A 47 5.42 -6.27 -1.73
N LEU A 48 4.28 -5.60 -1.55
CA LEU A 48 4.24 -4.14 -1.48
C LEU A 48 5.04 -3.61 -0.28
N CYS A 49 4.86 -4.20 0.90
CA CYS A 49 5.60 -3.85 2.11
C CYS A 49 7.12 -4.04 1.93
N GLU A 50 7.55 -5.15 1.33
CA GLU A 50 8.97 -5.40 1.02
C GLU A 50 9.57 -4.31 0.13
N LEU A 51 8.88 -3.90 -0.94
CA LEU A 51 9.37 -2.88 -1.86
C LEU A 51 9.50 -1.49 -1.21
N LEU A 52 8.72 -1.23 -0.16
CA LEU A 52 8.80 0.00 0.63
C LEU A 52 9.81 -0.09 1.78
N GLY A 53 10.29 -1.30 2.10
CA GLY A 53 11.15 -1.56 3.24
C GLY A 53 10.41 -1.43 4.58
N ILE A 54 9.11 -1.68 4.59
CA ILE A 54 8.29 -1.69 5.81
C ILE A 54 8.01 -3.12 6.26
N VAL A 55 7.95 -3.31 7.57
CA VAL A 55 7.65 -4.62 8.17
C VAL A 55 6.12 -4.78 8.25
N PRO A 56 5.53 -5.79 7.59
CA PRO A 56 4.09 -6.04 7.69
C PRO A 56 3.72 -6.56 9.09
N TYR A 57 2.45 -6.41 9.48
CA TYR A 57 1.89 -6.86 10.77
C TYR A 57 2.52 -6.18 12.00
N VAL A 58 3.15 -5.02 11.82
CA VAL A 58 3.55 -4.15 12.93
C VAL A 58 2.37 -3.23 13.25
N ARG A 59 2.12 -3.03 14.55
CA ARG A 59 1.08 -2.13 15.03
C ARG A 59 1.25 -0.74 14.41
N TYR A 60 0.26 -0.32 13.63
CA TYR A 60 0.19 1.03 13.10
C TYR A 60 -0.18 2.01 14.23
N GLU A 61 0.60 3.08 14.40
CA GLU A 61 0.41 4.07 15.47
C GLU A 61 -0.51 5.25 15.06
N GLY A 62 -1.05 5.23 13.84
CA GLY A 62 -1.94 6.26 13.31
C GLY A 62 -3.43 5.89 13.36
N ASP A 63 -4.25 6.75 12.74
CA ASP A 63 -5.70 6.54 12.61
C ASP A 63 -6.03 5.39 11.65
N VAL A 64 -6.79 4.41 12.14
CA VAL A 64 -7.18 3.20 11.40
C VAL A 64 -8.61 3.36 10.90
N ASP A 65 -8.79 4.28 9.95
CA ASP A 65 -10.06 4.54 9.28
C ASP A 65 -9.84 4.72 7.76
N GLY A 66 -10.89 4.58 6.95
CA GLY A 66 -10.86 4.79 5.50
C GLY A 66 -10.98 3.50 4.68
N ASP A 67 -11.23 3.67 3.37
CA ASP A 67 -11.30 2.55 2.42
C ASP A 67 -9.87 2.12 2.02
N PRO A 68 -9.45 0.87 2.32
CA PRO A 68 -8.10 0.41 2.00
C PRO A 68 -7.83 0.44 0.49
N VAL A 69 -8.87 0.29 -0.35
CA VAL A 69 -8.73 0.42 -1.81
C VAL A 69 -8.37 1.86 -2.18
N ALA A 70 -9.12 2.84 -1.67
CA ALA A 70 -8.87 4.26 -1.95
C ALA A 70 -7.48 4.71 -1.47
N LEU A 71 -7.04 4.24 -0.30
CA LEU A 71 -5.69 4.52 0.22
C LEU A 71 -4.59 3.99 -0.70
N LEU A 72 -4.74 2.75 -1.21
CA LEU A 72 -3.80 2.15 -2.15
C LEU A 72 -3.83 2.85 -3.52
N GLU A 73 -4.99 3.28 -3.99
CA GLU A 73 -5.09 4.03 -5.25
C GLU A 73 -4.44 5.42 -5.15
N GLU A 74 -4.60 6.12 -4.02
CA GLU A 74 -3.87 7.36 -3.74
C GLU A 74 -2.35 7.10 -3.74
N ALA A 75 -1.92 6.04 -3.06
CA ALA A 75 -0.50 5.65 -3.04
C ALA A 75 0.03 5.36 -4.46
N ALA A 76 -0.74 4.70 -5.32
CA ALA A 76 -0.35 4.43 -6.71
C ALA A 76 -0.12 5.74 -7.49
N GLY A 77 -1.03 6.71 -7.32
CA GLY A 77 -0.90 8.03 -7.94
C GLY A 77 0.33 8.80 -7.46
N LEU A 78 0.71 8.65 -6.19
CA LEU A 78 1.93 9.24 -5.65
C LEU A 78 3.20 8.54 -6.16
N VAL A 79 3.19 7.21 -6.27
CA VAL A 79 4.32 6.43 -6.81
C VAL A 79 4.66 6.87 -8.24
N ASP A 80 3.65 7.14 -9.06
CA ASP A 80 3.86 7.62 -10.43
C ASP A 80 4.58 8.98 -10.48
N ARG A 81 4.47 9.78 -9.42
CA ARG A 81 5.07 11.12 -9.28
C ARG A 81 6.45 11.12 -8.65
N ILE A 82 6.93 9.99 -8.12
CA ILE A 82 8.28 9.91 -7.53
C ILE A 82 9.31 10.10 -8.65
N GLU A 83 10.03 11.23 -8.62
CA GLU A 83 11.20 11.42 -9.47
C GLU A 83 12.30 10.44 -9.02
N VAL A 84 12.77 9.61 -9.95
CA VAL A 84 13.83 8.62 -9.74
C VAL A 84 14.88 8.72 -10.83
N SER A 85 16.11 8.31 -10.51
CA SER A 85 17.14 8.14 -11.53
C SER A 85 16.83 6.93 -12.41
N ILE A 86 17.61 6.75 -13.49
CA ILE A 86 17.41 5.62 -14.40
C ILE A 86 17.67 4.27 -13.71
N GLU A 87 18.58 4.24 -12.74
CA GLU A 87 18.91 3.07 -11.93
C GLU A 87 17.74 2.65 -11.03
N ASP A 88 17.00 3.61 -10.50
CA ASP A 88 15.85 3.40 -9.60
C ASP A 88 14.50 3.25 -10.36
N LEU A 89 14.50 3.38 -11.69
CA LEU A 89 13.28 3.33 -12.49
C LEU A 89 12.58 1.96 -12.39
N SER A 90 13.35 0.87 -12.39
CA SER A 90 12.82 -0.49 -12.26
C SER A 90 12.09 -0.69 -10.92
N TRP A 91 12.67 -0.16 -9.83
CA TRP A 91 12.05 -0.18 -8.51
C TRP A 91 10.73 0.59 -8.50
N ARG A 92 10.68 1.80 -9.06
CA ARG A 92 9.44 2.60 -9.11
C ARG A 92 8.33 1.90 -9.90
N LEU A 93 8.68 1.28 -11.03
CA LEU A 93 7.72 0.50 -11.83
C LEU A 93 7.21 -0.73 -11.07
N ALA A 94 8.10 -1.47 -10.41
CA ALA A 94 7.74 -2.61 -9.58
C ALA A 94 6.84 -2.21 -8.39
N LEU A 95 7.14 -1.07 -7.76
CA LEU A 95 6.32 -0.52 -6.68
C LEU A 95 4.93 -0.12 -7.20
N GLY A 96 4.85 0.57 -8.34
CA GLY A 96 3.57 0.95 -8.94
C GLY A 96 2.72 -0.25 -9.32
N ASP A 97 3.32 -1.32 -9.85
CA ASP A 97 2.64 -2.58 -10.14
C ASP A 97 2.13 -3.28 -8.86
N ALA A 98 2.97 -3.33 -7.83
CA ALA A 98 2.63 -3.94 -6.55
C ALA A 98 1.47 -3.21 -5.85
N VAL A 99 1.48 -1.87 -5.82
CA VAL A 99 0.38 -1.09 -5.22
C VAL A 99 -0.94 -1.36 -5.95
N ARG A 100 -0.94 -1.31 -7.28
CA ARG A 100 -2.17 -1.54 -8.07
C ARG A 100 -2.68 -2.97 -7.94
N THR A 101 -1.78 -3.95 -7.86
CA THR A 101 -2.12 -5.35 -7.64
C THR A 101 -2.76 -5.54 -6.26
N ALA A 102 -2.16 -4.99 -5.20
CA ALA A 102 -2.73 -5.03 -3.86
C ALA A 102 -4.11 -4.38 -3.81
N ALA A 103 -4.29 -3.21 -4.43
CA ALA A 103 -5.59 -2.53 -4.51
C ALA A 103 -6.64 -3.38 -5.22
N ALA A 104 -6.27 -4.06 -6.31
CA ALA A 104 -7.16 -4.94 -7.06
C ALA A 104 -7.58 -6.18 -6.27
N ASP A 105 -6.65 -6.81 -5.53
CA ASP A 105 -6.95 -7.97 -4.69
C ASP A 105 -7.83 -7.60 -3.50
N VAL A 106 -7.52 -6.50 -2.82
CA VAL A 106 -8.34 -5.95 -1.72
C VAL A 106 -9.75 -5.64 -2.21
N ARG A 107 -9.88 -4.97 -3.37
CA ARG A 107 -11.19 -4.70 -3.98
C ARG A 107 -11.95 -5.99 -4.28
N ARG A 108 -11.30 -6.97 -4.90
CA ARG A 108 -11.94 -8.26 -5.25
C ARG A 108 -12.47 -8.97 -4.00
N VAL A 109 -11.70 -9.01 -2.92
CA VAL A 109 -12.11 -9.65 -1.66
C VAL A 109 -13.25 -8.89 -0.98
N ARG A 110 -13.16 -7.55 -0.95
CA ARG A 110 -14.22 -6.69 -0.40
C ARG A 110 -15.54 -6.89 -1.15
N ASP A 111 -15.51 -6.76 -2.47
CA ASP A 111 -16.71 -6.79 -3.31
C ASP A 111 -17.33 -8.21 -3.37
N ALA A 112 -16.53 -9.26 -3.15
CA ALA A 112 -17.03 -10.64 -3.00
C ALA A 112 -17.81 -10.88 -1.69
N GLY A 113 -17.69 -9.97 -0.72
CA GLY A 113 -18.40 -10.01 0.56
C GLY A 113 -19.73 -9.28 0.61
N ASP A 114 -20.06 -8.51 -0.44
CA ASP A 114 -21.27 -7.67 -0.52
C ASP A 114 -22.45 -8.37 -1.24
N VAL A 115 -22.38 -9.70 -1.41
CA VAL A 115 -23.38 -10.54 -2.10
C VAL A 115 -24.20 -11.40 -1.15
#